data_AF-A0A1C7ZC01-F1
#
_entry.id   AF-A0A1C7ZC01-F1
#
_cell.length_a   1.000
_cell.length_b   1.000
_cell.length_c   1.000
_cell.angle_alpha   90.00
_cell.angle_beta   90.00
_cell.angle_gamma   90.00
#
_symmetry.space_group_name_H-M   'P 1'
#
loop_
_entity.id
_entity.type
_entity.pdbx_description
1 polymer ?
#
loop_
_entity_poly.entity_id
_entity_poly.type
_entity_poly.pdbx_seq_one_letter_code
_entity_poly.pdbx_strand_id
1 'polypeptide(L)' 'MTSFQPATESQTGDIGARQTRVEDAALLRGLGCYADDAAIPPGTLHAAMIRSPHARARIT' A
#
# COMPACT_ATOMS: atom_id res chain seq x y z
N MET A 1 20.25 -10.59 -49.80
CA MET A 1 18.77 -10.66 -49.78
C MET A 1 18.37 -10.87 -48.34
N THR A 2 18.31 -9.78 -47.56
CA THR A 2 18.01 -9.83 -46.12
C THR A 2 17.00 -8.73 -45.86
N SER A 3 15.74 -9.12 -45.69
CA SER A 3 14.63 -8.24 -45.38
C SER A 3 14.76 -7.73 -43.94
N PHE A 4 14.77 -6.42 -43.77
CA PHE A 4 14.59 -5.77 -42.46
C PHE A 4 13.10 -5.81 -42.09
N GLN A 5 12.76 -6.50 -41.01
CA GLN A 5 11.41 -6.43 -40.42
C GLN A 5 11.39 -5.27 -39.41
N PRO A 6 10.52 -4.27 -39.57
CA PRO A 6 10.34 -3.26 -38.53
C PRO A 6 9.68 -3.93 -37.33
N ALA A 7 10.25 -3.73 -36.14
CA ALA A 7 9.59 -4.10 -34.90
C ALA A 7 8.25 -3.36 -34.83
N THR A 8 7.15 -4.09 -34.71
CA THR A 8 5.86 -3.53 -34.32
C THR A 8 5.94 -3.16 -32.84
N GLU A 9 6.66 -2.09 -32.52
CA GLU A 9 6.57 -1.46 -31.21
C GLU A 9 5.48 -0.41 -31.25
N SER A 10 4.25 -0.82 -30.96
CA SER A 10 3.29 0.09 -30.38
C SER A 10 3.70 0.35 -28.92
N GLN A 11 4.77 1.14 -28.73
CA GLN A 11 4.98 1.86 -27.49
C GLN A 11 3.92 2.97 -27.45
N THR A 12 2.72 2.61 -27.03
CA THR A 12 1.77 3.61 -26.54
C THR A 12 2.33 4.09 -25.21
N GLY A 13 2.92 5.28 -25.19
CA GLY A 13 3.34 5.89 -23.93
C GLY A 13 2.13 5.99 -23.00
N ASP A 14 2.27 5.53 -21.75
CA ASP A 14 1.19 5.53 -20.76
C ASP A 14 0.72 6.94 -20.35
N ILE A 15 1.42 7.97 -20.82
CA ILE A 15 1.16 9.37 -20.54
C ILE A 15 -0.08 9.84 -21.32
N GLY A 16 -1.12 10.26 -20.59
CA GLY A 16 -2.36 10.81 -21.16
C GLY A 16 -3.50 9.80 -21.32
N ALA A 17 -3.24 8.51 -21.10
CA ALA A 17 -4.28 7.48 -21.09
C ALA A 17 -5.02 7.40 -19.75
N ARG A 18 -6.33 7.10 -19.79
CA ARG A 18 -7.12 6.82 -18.58
C ARG A 18 -6.78 5.42 -18.05
N GLN A 19 -5.78 5.34 -17.18
CA GLN A 19 -5.36 4.08 -16.56
C GLN A 19 -6.16 3.77 -15.29
N THR A 20 -6.34 2.48 -15.04
CA THR A 20 -6.88 2.01 -13.76
C THR A 20 -5.78 2.09 -12.71
N ARG A 21 -6.13 2.35 -11.45
CA ARG A 21 -5.14 2.44 -10.38
C ARG A 21 -4.61 1.06 -10.03
N VAL A 22 -3.32 0.97 -9.73
CA VAL A 22 -2.64 -0.31 -9.46
C VAL A 22 -3.15 -0.92 -8.16
N GLU A 23 -3.43 -0.08 -7.16
CA GLU A 23 -3.85 -0.50 -5.83
C GLU A 23 -5.29 -1.02 -5.78
N ASP A 24 -6.16 -0.65 -6.72
CA ASP A 24 -7.61 -0.92 -6.66
C ASP A 24 -7.91 -2.42 -6.51
N ALA A 25 -7.23 -3.27 -7.25
CA ALA A 25 -7.46 -4.72 -7.20
C ALA A 25 -7.14 -5.33 -5.83
N ALA A 26 -6.12 -4.80 -5.13
CA ALA A 26 -5.75 -5.27 -3.81
C ALA A 26 -6.69 -4.71 -2.74
N LEU A 27 -6.96 -3.40 -2.79
CA LEU A 27 -7.81 -2.73 -1.80
C LEU A 27 -9.25 -3.25 -1.83
N LEU A 28 -9.84 -3.41 -3.02
CA LEU A 28 -11.21 -3.89 -3.18
C LEU A 28 -11.40 -5.35 -2.75
N ARG A 29 -10.33 -6.12 -2.65
CA ARG A 29 -10.36 -7.53 -2.23
C ARG A 29 -9.92 -7.73 -0.78
N GLY A 30 -9.61 -6.65 -0.05
CA GLY A 30 -9.07 -6.75 1.31
C GLY A 30 -7.66 -7.33 1.36
N LEU A 31 -6.90 -7.22 0.27
CA LEU A 31 -5.50 -7.66 0.18
C LEU A 31 -4.52 -6.50 0.43
N GLY A 32 -5.01 -5.34 0.85
CA GLY A 32 -4.16 -4.28 1.40
C GLY A 32 -3.47 -4.78 2.67
N CYS A 33 -2.22 -4.37 2.88
CA CYS A 33 -1.48 -4.64 4.10
C CYS A 33 -1.20 -3.30 4.79
N TYR A 34 -2.05 -2.91 5.74
CA TYR A 34 -1.83 -1.74 6.58
C TYR A 34 -0.95 -2.10 7.79
N ALA A 35 -0.60 -1.10 8.60
CA ALA A 35 0.31 -1.27 9.72
C ALA A 35 -0.15 -2.36 10.70
N ASP A 36 -1.45 -2.45 10.96
CA ASP A 36 -2.05 -3.43 11.88
C ASP A 36 -2.26 -4.81 11.21
N ASP A 37 -2.15 -4.92 9.88
CA ASP A 37 -2.25 -6.18 9.14
C ASP A 37 -0.90 -6.89 9.00
N ALA A 38 0.19 -6.23 9.40
CA ALA A 38 1.52 -6.79 9.29
C ALA A 38 1.63 -8.09 10.09
N ALA A 39 2.29 -9.09 9.50
CA ALA A 39 2.55 -10.36 10.16
C ALA A 39 3.28 -10.12 11.48
N ILE A 40 2.84 -10.79 12.55
CA ILE A 40 3.35 -10.62 13.91
C ILE A 40 4.60 -11.51 14.10
N PRO A 41 5.83 -10.95 14.16
CA PRO A 41 7.02 -11.76 14.39
C PRO A 41 7.00 -12.44 15.78
N PRO A 42 7.70 -13.56 15.96
CA PRO A 42 7.83 -14.20 17.28
C PRO A 42 8.35 -13.22 18.33
N GLY A 43 7.67 -13.16 19.48
CA GLY A 43 8.02 -12.25 20.59
C GLY A 43 7.40 -10.86 20.50
N THR A 44 6.58 -10.56 19.50
CA THR A 44 5.83 -9.29 19.42
C THR A 44 4.78 -9.21 20.53
N LEU A 45 4.77 -8.09 21.25
CA LEU A 45 3.85 -7.81 22.34
C LEU A 45 2.91 -6.66 21.97
N HIS A 46 1.73 -6.64 22.58
CA HIS A 46 0.80 -5.52 22.46
C HIS A 46 1.05 -4.52 23.58
N ALA A 47 1.01 -3.23 23.26
CA ALA A 47 1.07 -2.15 24.22
C ALA A 47 -0.27 -1.39 24.23
N ALA A 48 -0.74 -1.03 25.41
CA ALA A 48 -1.89 -0.17 25.60
C ALA A 48 -1.49 1.00 26.50
N MET A 49 -1.89 2.21 26.12
CA MET A 49 -1.61 3.42 26.87
C MET A 49 -2.90 3.93 27.50
N ILE A 50 -2.91 4.07 28.83
CA ILE A 50 -4.05 4.69 29.54
C ILE A 50 -3.89 6.21 29.45
N ARG A 51 -4.96 6.89 29.03
CA ARG A 51 -5.00 8.35 28.88
C ARG A 51 -5.57 8.98 30.16
N SER A 52 -5.05 10.15 30.54
CA SER A 52 -5.61 10.91 31.66
C SER A 52 -7.04 11.35 31.35
N PRO A 53 -8.02 11.12 32.25
CA PRO A 53 -9.34 11.73 32.14
C PRO A 53 -9.34 13.19 32.62
N HIS A 54 -8.27 13.64 33.27
CA HIS A 54 -8.13 15.00 33.80
C HIS A 54 -7.26 15.85 32.88
N ALA A 55 -7.72 17.05 32.53
CA ALA A 55 -6.92 18.01 31.76
C ALA A 55 -5.74 18.58 32.58
N ARG A 56 -5.91 18.69 33.92
CA ARG A 56 -4.86 19.10 34.87
C ARG A 56 -5.03 18.34 36.19
N ALA A 57 -4.10 17.46 36.50
CA ALA A 57 -4.05 16.76 37.78
C ALA A 57 -2.60 16.46 38.15
N ARG A 58 -2.35 16.20 39.43
CA ARG A 58 -1.11 15.59 39.90
C ARG A 58 -1.37 14.09 40.07
N ILE A 59 -0.50 13.26 39.53
CA ILE A 59 -0.52 11.82 39.81
C ILE A 59 0.02 11.63 41.23
N THR A 60 -0.74 10.96 42.09
CA THR A 60 -0.39 10.64 43.47
C THR A 60 -0.23 9.16 43.66
#